data_AF-A0A3D2MP57-F1
#
_entry.id   AF-A0A3D2MP57-F1
#
_cell.length_a   1.000
_cell.length_b   1.000
_cell.length_c   1.000
_cell.angle_alpha   90.00
_cell.angle_beta   90.00
_cell.angle_gamma   90.00
#
_symmetry.space_group_name_H-M   'P 1'
#
loop_
_entity.id
_entity.type
_entity.pdbx_description
1 polymer ?
#
loop_
_entity_poly.entity_id
_entity_poly.type
_entity_poly.pdbx_seq_one_letter_code
_entity_poly.pdbx_strand_id
1 'polypeptide(L)'
;MGESTIDHTYGLLIARLAHIHRTRIDEYLSKHHLHVGQEMLLKYLWNQDGLSQKEIGEFMGIQSATVTRMVIRMERSGFVERRTDPDDQRV
;
A
#
# COMPACT_ATOMS: atom_id res chain seq x y z
N MET A 1 36.63 -1.24 24.23
CA MET A 1 35.17 -1.25 24.47
C MET A 1 34.56 -0.01 23.82
N GLY A 2 34.31 -0.05 22.51
CA GLY A 2 33.93 1.15 21.75
C GLY A 2 33.13 0.84 20.49
N GLU A 3 32.13 -0.04 20.59
CA GLU A 3 31.35 -0.48 19.42
C GLU A 3 29.83 -0.56 19.64
N SER A 4 29.28 0.00 20.73
CA SER A 4 27.84 -0.11 21.03
C SER A 4 27.17 1.24 21.28
N THR A 5 27.06 2.06 20.24
CA THR A 5 26.18 3.26 20.27
C THR A 5 25.65 3.64 18.88
N ILE A 6 26.28 3.16 17.81
CA ILE A 6 25.95 3.54 16.43
C ILE A 6 24.75 2.75 15.89
N ASP A 7 24.62 1.46 16.21
CA ASP A 7 23.52 0.62 15.71
C ASP A 7 22.13 0.98 16.27
N HIS A 8 22.08 1.53 17.49
CA HIS A 8 20.82 1.98 18.09
C HIS A 8 20.32 3.29 17.47
N THR A 9 21.19 4.06 16.83
CA THR A 9 20.84 5.39 16.31
C THR A 9 20.21 5.30 14.91
N TYR A 10 20.76 4.47 14.01
CA TYR A 10 20.23 4.35 12.65
C TYR A 10 18.85 3.72 12.58
N GLY A 11 18.60 2.65 13.34
CA GLY A 11 17.26 2.04 13.40
C GLY A 11 16.19 3.01 13.88
N LEU A 12 16.51 3.82 14.90
CA LEU A 12 15.62 4.87 15.40
C LEU A 12 15.40 5.99 14.39
N LEU A 13 16.45 6.42 13.68
CA LEU A 13 16.34 7.44 12.63
C LEU A 13 15.49 6.95 11.45
N ILE A 14 15.67 5.70 11.02
CA ILE A 14 14.86 5.09 9.96
C ILE A 14 13.39 4.99 10.40
N ALA A 15 13.14 4.50 11.62
CA ALA A 15 11.78 4.42 12.16
C ALA A 15 11.11 5.80 12.25
N ARG A 16 11.86 6.82 12.71
CA ARG A 16 11.38 8.20 12.79
C ARG A 16 11.10 8.79 11.41
N LEU A 17 12.00 8.57 10.45
CA LEU A 17 11.81 9.01 9.07
C LEU A 17 10.58 8.35 8.45
N ALA A 18 10.44 7.02 8.60
CA ALA A 18 9.29 6.27 8.11
C ALA A 18 7.98 6.77 8.73
N HIS A 19 7.97 7.07 10.03
CA HIS A 19 6.81 7.65 10.71
C HIS A 19 6.45 9.04 10.14
N ILE A 20 7.41 9.96 10.05
CA ILE A 20 7.19 11.31 9.51
C ILE A 20 6.72 11.24 8.05
N HIS A 21 7.35 10.39 7.24
CA HIS A 21 6.98 10.16 5.86
C HIS A 21 5.53 9.66 5.75
N ARG A 22 5.17 8.64 6.53
CA ARG A 22 3.82 8.07 6.55
C ARG A 22 2.77 9.11 6.93
N THR A 23 3.02 9.91 7.97
CA THR A 23 2.10 10.97 8.40
C THR A 23 1.91 12.02 7.31
N ARG A 24 2.99 12.51 6.71
CA ARG A 24 2.91 13.53 5.65
C ARG A 24 2.20 13.05 4.39
N ILE A 25 2.45 11.80 3.99
CA ILE A 25 1.75 11.23 2.83
C ILE A 25 0.27 11.05 3.13
N ASP A 26 -0.08 10.54 4.31
CA ASP A 26 -1.50 10.35 4.68
C ASP A 26 -2.25 11.70 4.74
N GLU A 27 -1.63 12.75 5.30
CA GLU A 27 -2.17 14.12 5.28
C GLU A 27 -2.38 14.66 3.87
N TYR A 28 -1.47 14.36 2.93
CA TYR A 28 -1.61 14.79 1.54
C TYR A 28 -2.70 14.02 0.82
N LEU A 29 -2.68 12.68 0.93
CA LEU A 29 -3.60 11.78 0.24
C LEU A 29 -5.04 11.88 0.76
N SER A 30 -5.23 12.14 2.05
CA SER A 30 -6.56 12.25 2.66
C SER A 30 -7.41 13.36 2.04
N LYS A 31 -6.78 14.43 1.54
CA LYS A 31 -7.45 15.51 0.76
C LYS A 31 -8.06 15.00 -0.54
N HIS A 32 -7.61 13.85 -1.01
CA HIS A 32 -8.08 13.15 -2.21
C HIS A 32 -8.78 11.83 -1.85
N HIS A 33 -9.24 11.63 -0.61
CA HIS A 33 -9.89 10.38 -0.19
C HIS A 33 -9.03 9.12 -0.36
N LEU A 34 -7.70 9.27 -0.33
CA LEU A 34 -6.74 8.18 -0.36
C LEU A 34 -6.01 8.07 0.97
N HIS A 35 -5.59 6.87 1.30
CA HIS A 35 -4.75 6.57 2.46
C HIS A 35 -3.38 6.09 2.00
N VAL A 36 -2.37 6.29 2.86
CA VAL A 36 -1.01 5.81 2.60
C VAL A 36 -0.97 4.31 2.25
N GLY A 37 -0.19 3.97 1.23
CA GLY A 37 -0.10 2.66 0.59
C GLY A 37 -1.04 2.49 -0.61
N GLN A 38 -2.16 3.21 -0.71
CA GLN A 38 -3.10 3.08 -1.83
C GLN A 38 -2.57 3.72 -3.12
N GLU A 39 -1.75 4.76 -2.99
CA GLU A 39 -1.05 5.41 -4.09
C GLU A 39 -0.16 4.43 -4.87
N MET A 40 0.37 3.39 -4.20
CA MET A 40 1.19 2.36 -4.83
C MET A 40 0.36 1.46 -5.74
N LEU A 41 -0.86 1.10 -5.34
CA LEU A 41 -1.77 0.34 -6.19
C LEU A 41 -2.19 1.17 -7.41
N LEU A 42 -2.54 2.45 -7.23
CA LEU A 42 -2.88 3.34 -8.34
C LEU A 42 -1.72 3.50 -9.33
N LYS A 43 -0.50 3.69 -8.82
CA LYS A 43 0.71 3.77 -9.67
C LYS A 43 0.90 2.51 -10.51
N TYR A 44 0.52 1.35 -9.99
CA TYR A 44 0.62 0.11 -10.74
C TYR A 44 -0.45 0.02 -11.82
N LEU A 45 -1.72 0.23 -11.43
CA LEU A 45 -2.85 0.19 -12.36
C LEU A 45 -2.67 1.18 -13.52
N TRP A 46 -1.98 2.30 -13.27
CA TRP A 46 -1.59 3.25 -14.32
C TRP A 46 -0.78 2.61 -15.46
N ASN A 47 0.05 1.61 -15.16
CA ASN A 47 0.86 0.91 -16.17
C ASN A 47 0.15 -0.35 -16.69
N GLN A 48 -0.58 -1.05 -15.82
CA GLN A 48 -1.24 -2.31 -16.14
C GLN A 48 -2.50 -2.51 -15.28
N ASP A 49 -3.66 -2.44 -15.93
CA ASP A 49 -4.94 -2.83 -15.35
C ASP A 49 -5.10 -4.35 -15.23
N GLY A 50 -6.13 -4.77 -14.50
CA GLY A 50 -6.53 -6.18 -14.43
C GLY A 50 -5.75 -7.02 -13.42
N LEU A 51 -5.14 -6.39 -12.40
CA LEU A 51 -4.47 -7.12 -11.34
C LEU A 51 -5.43 -7.92 -10.45
N SER A 52 -5.10 -9.18 -10.21
CA SER A 52 -5.73 -10.00 -9.18
C SER A 52 -5.34 -9.52 -7.77
N GLN A 53 -6.19 -9.78 -6.77
CA GLN A 53 -5.85 -9.46 -5.37
C GLN A 53 -4.61 -10.22 -4.87
N LYS A 54 -4.30 -11.37 -5.48
CA LYS A 54 -3.09 -12.13 -5.16
C LYS A 54 -1.84 -11.38 -5.62
N GLU A 55 -1.81 -10.94 -6.88
CA GLU A 55 -0.69 -10.17 -7.44
C GLU A 55 -0.49 -8.86 -6.70
N ILE A 56 -1.57 -8.17 -6.32
CA ILE A 56 -1.48 -6.96 -5.48
C ILE A 56 -0.78 -7.28 -4.15
N GLY A 57 -1.14 -8.38 -3.50
CA GLY A 57 -0.53 -8.80 -2.22
C GLY A 57 0.94 -9.13 -2.34
N GLU A 58 1.32 -9.91 -3.37
CA GLU A 58 2.71 -10.27 -3.66
C GLU A 58 3.55 -9.03 -3.98
N PHE A 59 3.04 -8.14 -4.83
CA PHE A 59 3.74 -6.92 -5.22
C PHE A 59 3.94 -5.95 -4.05
N MET A 60 2.89 -5.76 -3.24
CA MET A 60 2.94 -4.82 -2.12
C MET A 60 3.55 -5.42 -0.85
N GLY A 61 3.82 -6.73 -0.81
CA GLY A 61 4.32 -7.42 0.37
C GLY A 61 3.33 -7.40 1.54
N ILE A 62 2.02 -7.42 1.26
CA ILE A 62 0.96 -7.36 2.28
C ILE A 62 0.05 -8.58 2.22
N GLN A 63 -0.52 -8.93 3.37
CA GLN A 63 -1.43 -10.06 3.48
C GLN A 63 -2.72 -9.84 2.68
N SER A 64 -3.31 -10.91 2.16
CA SER A 64 -4.53 -10.87 1.33
C SER A 64 -5.68 -10.14 2.03
N ALA A 65 -5.87 -10.31 3.34
CA ALA A 65 -6.89 -9.60 4.10
C ALA A 65 -6.70 -8.06 4.07
N THR A 66 -5.45 -7.60 4.04
CA THR A 66 -5.12 -6.17 3.90
C THR A 66 -5.39 -5.70 2.48
N VAL A 67 -5.06 -6.50 1.46
CA VAL A 67 -5.43 -6.22 0.06
C VAL A 67 -6.93 -6.07 -0.09
N THR A 68 -7.72 -7.03 0.39
CA THR A 68 -9.17 -7.02 0.27
C THR A 68 -9.77 -5.77 0.91
N ARG A 69 -9.35 -5.41 2.14
CA ARG A 69 -9.80 -4.19 2.80
C ARG A 69 -9.42 -2.93 2.01
N MET A 70 -8.20 -2.90 1.47
CA MET A 70 -7.70 -1.77 0.69
C MET A 70 -8.53 -1.58 -0.60
N VAL A 71 -8.76 -2.66 -1.35
CA VAL A 71 -9.53 -2.64 -2.60
C VAL A 71 -10.98 -2.21 -2.34
N ILE A 72 -11.65 -2.77 -1.33
CA ILE A 72 -13.03 -2.37 -0.96
C ILE A 72 -13.11 -0.86 -0.70
N ARG A 73 -12.13 -0.30 0.02
CA ARG A 73 -12.12 1.12 0.33
C ARG A 73 -11.88 1.99 -0.91
N MET A 74 -10.97 1.56 -1.78
CA MET A 74 -10.68 2.28 -3.04
C MET A 74 -11.87 2.24 -3.98
N GLU A 75 -12.56 1.10 -4.06
CA GLU A 75 -13.78 0.95 -4.87
C GLU A 75 -14.90 1.86 -4.36
N ARG A 76 -15.13 1.90 -3.04
CA ARG A 76 -16.11 2.83 -2.43
C ARG A 76 -15.78 4.30 -2.67
N SER A 77 -14.50 4.62 -2.86
CA SER A 77 -14.04 5.98 -3.12
C SER A 77 -13.97 6.30 -4.62
N GLY A 78 -14.35 5.35 -5.48
CA GLY A 78 -14.38 5.51 -6.93
C GLY A 78 -13.02 5.43 -7.63
N PHE A 79 -11.98 4.93 -6.95
CA PHE A 79 -10.63 4.88 -7.50
C PHE A 79 -10.34 3.62 -8.31
N VAL A 80 -11.01 2.52 -8.01
CA VAL A 80 -10.85 1.23 -8.68
C VAL A 80 -12.22 0.58 -8.81
N GLU A 81 -12.30 -0.43 -9.66
CA GLU A 81 -13.47 -1.31 -9.73
C GLU A 81 -13.01 -2.76 -9.70
N ARG A 82 -13.86 -3.64 -9.17
CA ARG A 82 -13.65 -5.07 -9.25
C ARG A 82 -14.40 -5.62 -10.45
N ARG A 83 -13.72 -6.44 -11.24
CA ARG A 83 -14.31 -7.21 -12.32
C ARG A 83 -14.05 -8.69 -12.04
N THR A 84 -15.08 -9.51 -12.26
CA THR A 84 -14.95 -10.96 -12.31
C THR A 84 -14.08 -11.31 -13.51
N ASP A 85 -13.13 -12.21 -13.32
CA ASP A 85 -12.32 -12.72 -14.42
C ASP A 85 -13.19 -13.65 -15.28
N PRO A 86 -13.38 -13.39 -16.59
CA PRO A 86 -14.17 -14.26 -17.45
C PRO A 86 -13.58 -15.68 -17.58
N ASP A 87 -12.27 -15.85 -17.36
CA ASP A 87 -11.57 -17.12 -17.50
C ASP A 87 -11.33 -17.84 -16.15
N ASP A 88 -11.49 -17.16 -15.01
CA ASP A 88 -11.37 -17.74 -13.67
C ASP A 88 -12.59 -17.40 -12.78
N GLN A 89 -13.59 -18.28 -12.81
CA GLN A 89 -14.85 -18.17 -12.05
C GLN A 89 -14.70 -18.44 -10.54
N ARG A 90 -13.47 -18.52 -10.00
CA ARG A 90 -13.24 -18.70 -8.55
C ARG A 90 -13.23 -17.38 -7.76
N VAL A 91 -13.39 -16.22 -8.41
CA VAL A 91 -13.43 -14.88 -7.77
C VAL A 91 -14.57 -14.02 -8.32
#